data_AF-A0A5Y0S127-F1
#
_entry.id   AF-A0A5Y0S127-F1
#
_cell.length_a   1.000
_cell.length_b   1.000
_cell.length_c   1.000
_cell.angle_alpha   90.00
_cell.angle_beta   90.00
_cell.angle_gamma   90.00
#
_symmetry.space_group_name_H-M   'P 1'
#
loop_
_entity.id
_entity.type
_entity.pdbx_description
1 polymer ?
#
loop_
_entity_poly.entity_id
_entity_poly.type
_entity_poly.pdbx_seq_one_letter_code
_entity_poly.pdbx_strand_id
1 'polypeptide(L)' 'MQQSLPEHKINHPLGTHRKWVDNRSAINAIFVVLRTGCQWNALNTTGICSSSSAL' A
#
# COMPACT_ATOMS: atom_id res chain seq x y z
N MET A 1 28.42 -18.01 19.13
CA MET A 1 28.22 -16.58 18.78
C MET A 1 27.20 -16.52 17.66
N GLN A 2 25.95 -16.16 17.94
CA GLN A 2 24.95 -15.92 16.89
C GLN A 2 24.84 -14.41 16.67
N GLN A 3 25.02 -13.97 15.42
CA GLN A 3 24.72 -12.60 15.01
C GLN A 3 23.21 -12.46 14.86
N SER A 4 22.59 -11.62 15.69
CA SER A 4 21.22 -11.19 15.51
C SER A 4 21.19 -10.08 14.45
N LEU A 5 20.45 -10.31 13.36
CA LEU A 5 20.16 -9.28 12.36
C LEU A 5 19.35 -8.15 13.03
N PRO A 6 19.62 -6.87 12.70
CA PRO A 6 18.87 -5.75 13.26
C PRO A 6 17.38 -5.89 12.95
N GLU A 7 16.53 -5.61 13.94
CA GLU A 7 15.07 -5.64 13.74
C GLU A 7 14.66 -4.67 12.63
N HIS A 8 13.84 -5.17 11.69
CA HIS A 8 13.33 -4.38 10.59
C HIS A 8 12.37 -3.30 11.11
N LYS A 9 12.83 -2.04 11.16
CA LYS A 9 12.00 -0.90 11.54
C LYS A 9 11.07 -0.52 10.38
N ILE A 10 9.79 -0.86 10.52
CA ILE A 10 8.74 -0.53 9.54
C ILE A 10 8.39 0.96 9.57
N ASN A 11 8.57 1.63 10.72
CA ASN A 11 8.17 3.02 10.91
C ASN A 11 9.38 3.96 10.79
N HIS A 12 9.38 4.75 9.71
CA HIS A 12 10.35 5.83 9.54
C HIS A 12 10.06 6.96 10.54
N PRO A 13 11.07 7.52 11.24
CA PRO A 13 10.87 8.54 12.28
C PRO A 13 10.19 9.82 11.79
N LEU A 14 10.30 10.15 10.50
CA LEU A 14 9.60 11.30 9.89
C LEU A 14 8.19 10.97 9.38
N GLY A 15 7.72 9.72 9.48
CA GLY A 15 6.39 9.31 9.01
C GLY A 15 6.19 9.39 7.50
N THR A 16 7.24 9.66 6.72
CA THR A 16 7.20 9.87 5.26
C THR A 16 7.00 8.59 4.45
N HIS A 17 7.11 7.42 5.08
CA HIS A 17 6.93 6.15 4.38
C HIS A 17 5.45 5.75 4.38
N ARG A 18 4.92 5.40 3.20
CA ARG A 18 3.58 4.82 3.11
C ARG A 18 3.57 3.48 3.84
N LYS A 19 2.43 3.19 4.49
CA LYS A 19 2.19 1.90 5.12
C LYS A 19 2.24 0.82 4.04
N TRP A 20 2.83 -0.32 4.39
CA TRP A 20 2.77 -1.49 3.54
C TRP A 20 1.31 -1.90 3.33
N VAL A 21 0.95 -2.19 2.09
CA VAL A 21 -0.38 -2.67 1.72
C VAL A 21 -0.25 -4.13 1.29
N ASP A 22 -1.19 -4.95 1.73
CA ASP A 22 -1.25 -6.35 1.31
C ASP A 22 -1.43 -6.46 -0.22
N ASN A 23 -0.66 -7.35 -0.85
CA ASN A 23 -0.68 -7.53 -2.30
C ASN A 23 -2.08 -7.83 -2.85
N ARG A 24 -2.94 -8.54 -2.10
CA ARG A 24 -4.33 -8.78 -2.55
C ARG A 24 -5.14 -7.50 -2.57
N SER A 25 -4.91 -6.61 -1.59
CA SER A 25 -5.58 -5.32 -1.53
C SER A 25 -5.15 -4.42 -2.68
N ALA A 26 -3.85 -4.42 -3.03
CA ALA A 26 -3.34 -3.69 -4.18
C ALA A 26 -3.91 -4.21 -5.51
N ILE A 27 -3.93 -5.53 -5.73
CA ILE A 27 -4.50 -6.13 -6.94
C ILE A 27 -6.01 -5.88 -7.03
N ASN A 28 -6.74 -6.01 -5.93
CA ASN A 28 -8.17 -5.72 -5.89
C ASN A 28 -8.46 -4.25 -6.23
N ALA A 29 -7.66 -3.32 -5.71
CA ALA A 29 -7.74 -1.91 -6.05
C ALA A 29 -7.58 -1.66 -7.56
N ILE A 30 -6.57 -2.26 -8.20
CA ILE A 30 -6.36 -2.19 -9.66
C ILE A 30 -7.59 -2.75 -10.39
N PHE A 31 -8.12 -3.88 -9.95
CA PHE A 31 -9.26 -4.52 -10.58
C PHE A 31 -10.53 -3.66 -10.52
N VAL A 32 -10.75 -2.97 -9.40
CA VAL A 32 -11.85 -2.00 -9.26
C VAL A 32 -11.71 -0.89 -10.30
N VAL A 33 -10.54 -0.26 -10.43
CA VAL A 33 -10.30 0.80 -11.43
C VAL A 33 -10.54 0.30 -12.85
N LEU A 34 -10.02 -0.87 -13.19
CA LEU A 34 -10.19 -1.44 -14.53
C LEU A 34 -11.65 -1.81 -14.83
N ARG A 35 -12.40 -2.25 -13.82
CA ARG A 35 -13.80 -2.69 -13.98
C ARG A 35 -14.79 -1.53 -14.01
N THR A 36 -14.55 -0.48 -13.24
CA THR A 36 -15.46 0.67 -13.15
C THR A 36 -15.04 1.83 -14.05
N GLY A 37 -13.78 1.86 -14.51
CA GLY A 37 -13.20 3.00 -15.22
C GLY A 37 -13.04 4.25 -14.34
N CYS A 38 -13.13 4.10 -13.01
CA CYS A 38 -12.97 5.22 -12.10
C CYS A 38 -11.54 5.76 -12.08
N GLN A 39 -11.39 7.08 -11.88
CA GLN A 39 -10.07 7.68 -11.71
C GLN A 39 -9.32 7.05 -10.53
N TRP A 40 -8.00 6.92 -10.63
CA TRP A 40 -7.16 6.40 -9.55
C TRP A 40 -7.34 7.15 -8.23
N ASN A 41 -7.65 8.45 -8.25
CA ASN A 41 -7.92 9.19 -7.00
C ASN A 41 -9.24 8.77 -6.32
N ALA A 42 -10.23 8.27 -7.07
CA ALA A 42 -11.46 7.74 -6.50
C ALA A 42 -11.22 6.46 -5.68
N LEU A 43 -10.09 5.79 -5.89
CA LEU A 43 -9.69 4.63 -5.10
C LEU A 43 -9.45 5.00 -3.62
N ASN A 44 -8.97 6.22 -3.35
CA ASN A 44 -8.73 6.71 -1.99
C ASN A 44 -10.01 6.74 -1.13
N THR A 45 -11.20 6.87 -1.74
CA THR A 45 -12.48 6.88 -1.00
C THR A 45 -13.05 5.48 -0.77
N THR A 46 -12.55 4.45 -1.47
CA THR A 46 -13.02 3.07 -1.33
C THR A 46 -12.47 2.37 -0.09
N GLY A 47 -11.42 2.91 0.53
CA GLY A 47 -10.77 2.34 1.71
C GLY A 47 -9.96 1.06 1.46
N ILE A 48 -9.87 0.59 0.21
CA ILE A 48 -9.11 -0.62 -0.15
C ILE A 48 -7.61 -0.36 -0.09
N CYS A 49 -7.17 0.70 -0.77
CA CYS A 49 -5.76 1.06 -0.90
C CYS A 49 -5.67 2.51 -1.38
N SER A 50 -4.55 3.19 -1.07
CA SER A 50 -4.28 4.47 -1.71
C SER A 50 -3.97 4.28 -3.19
N SER A 51 -4.36 5.25 -4.01
CA SER A 51 -4.04 5.29 -5.44
C SER A 51 -2.56 5.07 -5.75
N SER A 52 -1.67 5.60 -4.92
CA SER A 52 -0.23 5.46 -5.08
C SER A 52 0.38 4.21 -4.44
N SER A 53 -0.43 3.39 -3.79
CA SER A 53 -0.02 2.06 -3.29
C SER A 53 -0.55 0.96 -4.21
N ALA A 54 -1.46 1.29 -5.13
CA ALA A 54 -1.91 0.43 -6.21
C ALA A 54 -1.11 0.61 -7.52
N LEU A 55 -0.31 1.68 -7.62
CA LEU A 55 0.66 1.98 -8.68
C LEU A 55 2.07 1.72 -8.16
#